data_AF-A0A966Z3M1-F1
#
_entry.id   AF-A0A966Z3M1-F1
#
_cell.length_a   1.000
_cell.length_b   1.000
_cell.length_c   1.000
_cell.angle_alpha   90.00
_cell.angle_beta   90.00
_cell.angle_gamma   90.00
#
_symmetry.space_group_name_H-M   'P 1'
#
loop_
_entity.id
_entity.type
_entity.pdbx_description
1 polymer ?
#
loop_
_entity_poly.entity_id
_entity_poly.type
_entity_poly.pdbx_seq_one_letter_code
_entity_poly.pdbx_strand_id
1 'polypeptide(L)'
;MLAWALLAVAAPIHIHVDVAQFPNATHHLACMSGRLPCTQASFEKFWHQQMQWGPADQAALDRWNATMKTIVARQPQPQSIPFLANFMAWYPEVVVVKKLIAAGLAATSEADFRKRAAGLALPEEIQWLSASLGHFATRLEPWWKETGRAYGESHRKAIEAQLKKLQADRLASSVATFFEAELPVRNFYMHLIPRADRASKDATATVAQNHMVVEMTDEMKPEGTVSIILHEMTHALYELAPIAKQRRLIGDFAGSSGPAAQALYAIMNEGLATAVQLDAMARAGQQDDDPYHHPFIPRIGKANAAPLAEAMKRGTTLFGGYLDTYLKAGAAELGPELQSPRFLLMAGIVADFGELKTAVASFRENFPMLSAASFSDRATFPDLNLVYLMPYDKLSVVAQEWPMISVFAKEHRGLVFTGPRGNKGRVYVIAGRDEATVVELVQKLGAIRTGTPEGLVLTVE
;
A
#
# COMPACT_ATOMS: atom_id res chain seq x y z
N MET A 1 -27.72 -23.43 -31.63
CA MET A 1 -26.26 -23.45 -31.44
C MET A 1 -26.00 -23.44 -29.95
N LEU A 2 -25.92 -24.63 -29.34
CA LEU A 2 -25.67 -24.80 -27.92
C LEU A 2 -24.23 -24.38 -27.60
N ALA A 3 -24.10 -23.41 -26.72
CA ALA A 3 -22.84 -22.93 -26.20
C ALA A 3 -22.12 -24.05 -25.44
N TRP A 4 -21.11 -24.64 -26.07
CA TRP A 4 -19.97 -25.23 -25.38
C TRP A 4 -19.17 -24.11 -24.72
N ALA A 5 -19.72 -23.51 -23.67
CA ALA A 5 -18.93 -22.79 -22.69
C ALA A 5 -18.15 -23.85 -21.90
N LEU A 6 -17.03 -24.27 -22.50
CA LEU A 6 -16.00 -25.03 -21.81
C LEU A 6 -15.67 -24.25 -20.53
N LEU A 7 -16.09 -24.80 -19.40
CA LEU A 7 -15.49 -24.56 -18.10
C LEU A 7 -14.01 -24.92 -18.23
N ALA A 8 -13.20 -23.98 -18.73
CA ALA A 8 -11.78 -24.02 -18.53
C ALA A 8 -11.63 -23.91 -17.01
N VAL A 9 -11.51 -25.06 -16.35
CA VAL A 9 -11.07 -25.14 -14.96
C VAL A 9 -9.72 -24.45 -14.96
N ALA A 10 -9.69 -23.19 -14.54
CA ALA A 10 -8.48 -22.41 -14.52
C ALA A 10 -7.46 -23.19 -13.69
N ALA A 11 -6.30 -23.49 -14.27
CA ALA A 11 -5.26 -24.24 -13.57
C ALA A 11 -4.96 -23.56 -12.22
N PRO A 12 -4.73 -24.31 -11.14
CA PRO A 12 -4.53 -23.70 -9.83
C PRO A 12 -3.27 -22.81 -9.79
N ILE A 13 -3.27 -21.82 -8.89
CA ILE A 13 -2.06 -21.11 -8.49
C ILE A 13 -1.14 -22.07 -7.74
N HIS A 14 0.16 -21.97 -7.96
CA HIS A 14 1.18 -22.72 -7.24
C HIS A 14 2.05 -21.76 -6.44
N ILE A 15 2.17 -22.00 -5.14
CA ILE A 15 3.00 -21.21 -4.22
C ILE A 15 4.27 -22.02 -3.94
N HIS A 16 5.40 -21.46 -4.31
CA HIS A 16 6.74 -21.98 -4.04
C HIS A 16 7.32 -21.22 -2.85
N VAL A 17 7.98 -21.92 -1.94
CA VAL A 17 8.71 -21.28 -0.83
C VAL A 17 10.19 -21.56 -1.03
N ASP A 18 11.00 -20.52 -1.06
CA ASP A 18 12.43 -20.66 -1.25
C ASP A 18 13.25 -19.79 -0.26
N VAL A 19 14.53 -20.17 -0.16
CA VAL A 19 15.54 -19.56 0.70
C VAL A 19 16.79 -19.46 -0.14
N ALA A 20 16.97 -18.33 -0.83
CA ALA A 20 18.06 -18.16 -1.80
C ALA A 20 18.84 -16.86 -1.58
N GLN A 21 20.16 -16.92 -1.82
CA GLN A 21 21.07 -15.80 -1.57
C GLN A 21 20.80 -14.61 -2.47
N PHE A 22 20.63 -14.83 -3.77
CA PHE A 22 20.49 -13.73 -4.74
C PHE A 22 19.17 -12.97 -4.59
N PRO A 23 18.02 -13.64 -4.36
CA PRO A 23 16.79 -12.95 -3.93
C PRO A 23 16.96 -12.21 -2.61
N ASN A 24 17.68 -12.79 -1.63
CA ASN A 24 17.97 -12.11 -0.37
C ASN A 24 18.79 -10.81 -0.57
N ALA A 25 19.87 -10.88 -1.36
CA ALA A 25 20.66 -9.70 -1.71
C ALA A 25 19.84 -8.65 -2.47
N THR A 26 18.95 -9.08 -3.37
CA THR A 26 18.01 -8.19 -4.07
C THR A 26 17.09 -7.47 -3.08
N HIS A 27 16.52 -8.19 -2.11
CA HIS A 27 15.69 -7.58 -1.06
C HIS A 27 16.48 -6.57 -0.23
N HIS A 28 17.66 -6.94 0.27
CA HIS A 28 18.51 -6.02 1.05
C HIS A 28 18.77 -4.71 0.28
N LEU A 29 19.15 -4.79 -0.99
CA LEU A 29 19.41 -3.60 -1.81
C LEU A 29 18.14 -2.79 -2.09
N ALA A 30 17.03 -3.45 -2.45
CA ALA A 30 15.75 -2.78 -2.71
C ALA A 30 15.21 -2.08 -1.45
N CYS A 31 15.40 -2.70 -0.29
CA CYS A 31 15.03 -2.19 1.01
C CYS A 31 15.86 -0.95 1.40
N MET A 32 17.20 -1.06 1.39
CA MET A 32 18.09 0.07 1.71
C MET A 32 18.00 1.23 0.71
N SER A 33 17.55 0.97 -0.52
CA SER A 33 17.27 2.02 -1.51
C SER A 33 15.90 2.68 -1.36
N GLY A 34 15.08 2.25 -0.40
CA GLY A 34 13.71 2.73 -0.21
C GLY A 34 12.79 2.41 -1.41
N ARG A 35 13.11 1.38 -2.19
CA ARG A 35 12.34 0.97 -3.40
C ARG A 35 11.37 -0.17 -3.14
N LEU A 36 11.45 -0.77 -1.96
CA LEU A 36 10.55 -1.82 -1.50
C LEU A 36 10.24 -1.60 -0.01
N PRO A 37 8.97 -1.60 0.42
CA PRO A 37 8.62 -1.52 1.84
C PRO A 37 9.28 -2.67 2.62
N CYS A 38 9.93 -2.33 3.74
CA CYS A 38 10.73 -3.27 4.52
C CYS A 38 11.08 -2.68 5.90
N THR A 39 11.76 -3.45 6.76
CA THR A 39 12.36 -2.91 8.00
C THR A 39 13.71 -2.24 7.73
N GLN A 40 13.72 -1.16 6.94
CA GLN A 40 14.94 -0.52 6.42
C GLN A 40 16.03 -0.27 7.46
N ALA A 41 15.67 0.29 8.62
CA ALA A 41 16.62 0.58 9.70
C ALA A 41 17.35 -0.69 10.22
N SER A 42 16.68 -1.85 10.20
CA SER A 42 17.29 -3.13 10.59
C SER A 42 18.32 -3.61 9.58
N PHE A 43 18.03 -3.48 8.28
CA PHE A 43 19.00 -3.82 7.23
C PHE A 43 20.19 -2.85 7.23
N GLU A 44 19.95 -1.55 7.35
CA GLU A 44 21.02 -0.55 7.47
C GLU A 44 21.90 -0.84 8.68
N LYS A 45 21.31 -1.13 9.84
CA LYS A 45 22.05 -1.52 11.05
C LYS A 45 22.89 -2.77 10.81
N PHE A 46 22.33 -3.81 10.21
CA PHE A 46 23.07 -5.03 9.86
C PHE A 46 24.29 -4.72 8.98
N TRP A 47 24.07 -3.97 7.91
CA TRP A 47 25.13 -3.64 6.96
C TRP A 47 26.22 -2.75 7.56
N HIS A 48 25.86 -1.75 8.35
CA HIS A 48 26.83 -0.88 9.01
C HIS A 48 27.59 -1.58 10.13
N GLN A 49 26.92 -2.38 10.97
CA GLN A 49 27.53 -2.94 12.18
C GLN A 49 28.18 -4.30 11.95
N GLN A 50 27.58 -5.18 11.15
CA GLN A 50 28.08 -6.55 10.94
C GLN A 50 28.87 -6.68 9.64
N MET A 51 28.37 -6.09 8.55
CA MET A 51 29.04 -6.15 7.24
C MET A 51 30.14 -5.10 7.07
N GLN A 52 30.27 -4.18 8.05
CA GLN A 52 31.22 -3.07 8.05
C GLN A 52 31.12 -2.24 6.77
N TRP A 53 29.95 -1.63 6.57
CA TRP A 53 29.66 -0.78 5.40
C TRP A 53 30.79 0.20 5.09
N GLY A 54 31.27 0.15 3.84
CA GLY A 54 32.36 0.99 3.38
C GLY A 54 32.01 1.87 2.18
N PRO A 55 32.96 2.69 1.69
CA PRO A 55 32.77 3.57 0.54
C PRO A 55 32.32 2.84 -0.74
N ALA A 56 32.77 1.59 -0.94
CA ALA A 56 32.35 0.79 -2.09
C ALA A 56 30.87 0.38 -2.02
N ASP A 57 30.37 0.04 -0.83
CA ASP A 57 28.95 -0.28 -0.61
C ASP A 57 28.09 0.96 -0.89
N GLN A 58 28.51 2.14 -0.40
CA GLN A 58 27.84 3.40 -0.67
C GLN A 58 27.81 3.73 -2.17
N ALA A 59 28.95 3.63 -2.87
CA ALA A 59 29.03 3.91 -4.30
C ALA A 59 28.12 2.98 -5.12
N ALA A 60 28.02 1.70 -4.74
CA ALA A 60 27.13 0.74 -5.39
C ALA A 60 25.64 1.08 -5.17
N LEU A 61 25.26 1.50 -3.95
CA LEU A 61 23.89 1.94 -3.62
C LEU A 61 23.54 3.25 -4.34
N ASP A 62 24.44 4.23 -4.37
CA ASP A 62 24.25 5.49 -5.07
C ASP A 62 24.07 5.27 -6.58
N ARG A 63 24.87 4.36 -7.16
CA ARG A 63 24.75 3.98 -8.57
C ARG A 63 23.42 3.30 -8.87
N TRP A 64 22.96 2.40 -8.01
CA TRP A 64 21.64 1.77 -8.10
C TRP A 64 20.53 2.83 -8.08
N ASN A 65 20.57 3.74 -7.09
CA ASN A 65 19.58 4.80 -6.92
C ASN A 65 19.54 5.77 -8.10
N ALA A 66 20.70 6.20 -8.58
CA ALA A 66 20.81 7.09 -9.74
C ALA A 66 20.25 6.43 -11.01
N THR A 67 20.57 5.15 -11.22
CA THR A 67 20.09 4.40 -12.40
C THR A 67 18.57 4.20 -12.35
N MET A 68 18.03 3.78 -11.20
CA MET A 68 16.58 3.67 -10.98
C MET A 68 15.86 5.01 -11.20
N LYS A 69 16.43 6.11 -10.71
CA LYS A 69 15.86 7.46 -10.91
C LYS A 69 15.77 7.82 -12.40
N THR A 70 16.80 7.53 -13.19
CA THR A 70 16.82 7.76 -14.63
C THR A 70 15.76 6.92 -15.36
N ILE A 71 15.61 5.65 -14.99
CA ILE A 71 14.60 4.75 -15.57
C ILE A 71 13.17 5.25 -15.26
N VAL A 72 12.92 5.66 -14.02
CA VAL A 72 11.64 6.21 -13.56
C VAL A 72 11.29 7.50 -14.29
N ALA A 73 12.25 8.42 -14.45
CA ALA A 73 12.02 9.72 -15.08
C ALA A 73 11.58 9.64 -16.56
N ARG A 74 11.81 8.49 -17.22
CA ARG A 74 11.38 8.24 -18.61
C ARG A 74 10.01 7.58 -18.72
N GLN A 75 9.39 7.18 -17.62
CA GLN A 75 8.07 6.57 -17.67
C GLN A 75 7.00 7.59 -18.02
N PRO A 76 5.95 7.19 -18.75
CA PRO A 76 4.84 8.08 -19.07
C PRO A 76 4.14 8.52 -17.79
N GLN A 77 3.57 9.73 -17.82
CA GLN A 77 2.70 10.18 -16.74
C GLN A 77 1.45 9.29 -16.66
N PRO A 78 0.93 9.01 -15.45
CA PRO A 78 -0.35 8.35 -15.30
C PRO A 78 -1.44 9.17 -15.99
N GLN A 79 -2.47 8.49 -16.50
CA GLN A 79 -3.62 9.18 -17.06
C GLN A 79 -4.43 9.87 -15.93
N SER A 80 -5.48 10.62 -16.26
CA SER A 80 -6.41 11.14 -15.24
C SER A 80 -7.51 10.11 -14.95
N ILE A 81 -7.88 10.00 -13.67
CA ILE A 81 -9.00 9.22 -13.13
C ILE A 81 -9.71 10.03 -12.03
N PRO A 82 -10.99 9.75 -11.76
CA PRO A 82 -11.77 10.50 -10.77
C PRO A 82 -11.17 10.48 -9.35
N PHE A 83 -10.64 9.33 -8.92
CA PHE A 83 -10.04 9.13 -7.59
C PHE A 83 -8.59 8.66 -7.72
N LEU A 84 -7.78 8.84 -6.68
CA LEU A 84 -6.44 8.26 -6.62
C LEU A 84 -6.51 6.73 -6.75
N ALA A 85 -5.73 6.15 -7.66
CA ALA A 85 -5.69 4.71 -7.83
C ALA A 85 -5.14 4.05 -6.55
N ASN A 86 -5.83 3.02 -6.05
CA ASN A 86 -5.35 2.15 -4.98
C ASN A 86 -4.60 0.92 -5.52
N PHE A 87 -4.13 1.00 -6.78
CA PHE A 87 -3.41 -0.04 -7.48
C PHE A 87 -2.18 0.54 -8.21
N MET A 88 -1.07 -0.18 -8.14
CA MET A 88 0.24 0.18 -8.69
C MET A 88 0.27 0.21 -10.21
N ALA A 89 -0.53 -0.63 -10.90
CA ALA A 89 -0.55 -0.66 -12.37
C ALA A 89 -0.91 0.70 -13.01
N TRP A 90 -1.52 1.61 -12.23
CA TRP A 90 -1.78 2.99 -12.64
C TRP A 90 -0.54 3.87 -12.73
N TYR A 91 0.50 3.58 -11.94
CA TYR A 91 1.71 4.39 -11.75
C TYR A 91 2.89 3.74 -12.50
N PRO A 92 3.16 4.12 -13.77
CA PRO A 92 4.12 3.41 -14.62
C PRO A 92 5.54 3.38 -14.03
N GLU A 93 5.92 4.42 -13.29
CA GLU A 93 7.16 4.52 -12.52
C GLU A 93 7.28 3.46 -11.43
N VAL A 94 6.19 3.14 -10.73
CA VAL A 94 6.18 2.10 -9.70
C VAL A 94 6.25 0.72 -10.38
N VAL A 95 5.52 0.55 -11.49
CA VAL A 95 5.50 -0.71 -12.25
C VAL A 95 6.89 -1.09 -12.75
N VAL A 96 7.64 -0.16 -13.34
CA VAL A 96 8.99 -0.47 -13.86
C VAL A 96 9.95 -0.85 -12.73
N VAL A 97 9.89 -0.16 -11.58
CA VAL A 97 10.70 -0.48 -10.40
C VAL A 97 10.36 -1.88 -9.89
N LYS A 98 9.07 -2.20 -9.72
CA LYS A 98 8.63 -3.53 -9.28
C LYS A 98 9.02 -4.64 -10.25
N LYS A 99 8.99 -4.39 -11.57
CA LYS A 99 9.47 -5.34 -12.59
C LYS A 99 10.97 -5.60 -12.48
N LEU A 100 11.78 -4.56 -12.27
CA LEU A 100 13.22 -4.71 -12.08
C LEU A 100 13.55 -5.47 -10.79
N ILE A 101 12.87 -5.17 -9.69
CA ILE A 101 13.02 -5.90 -8.43
C ILE A 101 12.59 -7.37 -8.60
N ALA A 102 11.45 -7.64 -9.22
CA ALA A 102 10.98 -8.99 -9.51
C ALA A 102 11.98 -9.77 -10.38
N ALA A 103 12.61 -9.13 -11.38
CA ALA A 103 13.66 -9.75 -12.16
C ALA A 103 14.88 -10.15 -11.31
N GLY A 104 15.24 -9.34 -10.30
CA GLY A 104 16.30 -9.67 -9.33
C GLY A 104 15.89 -10.82 -8.39
N LEU A 105 14.66 -10.79 -7.88
CA LEU A 105 14.11 -11.85 -7.03
C LEU A 105 13.97 -13.19 -7.78
N ALA A 106 13.76 -13.16 -9.10
CA ALA A 106 13.71 -14.37 -9.92
C ALA A 106 15.10 -14.87 -10.35
N ALA A 107 16.14 -14.06 -10.19
CA ALA A 107 17.48 -14.37 -10.67
C ALA A 107 18.29 -15.18 -9.67
N THR A 108 19.21 -16.00 -10.19
CA THR A 108 20.18 -16.76 -9.38
C THR A 108 21.60 -16.21 -9.45
N SER A 109 21.84 -15.23 -10.32
CA SER A 109 23.14 -14.60 -10.55
C SER A 109 22.96 -13.27 -11.28
N GLU A 110 24.04 -12.48 -11.35
CA GLU A 110 24.09 -11.26 -12.17
C GLU A 110 23.75 -11.50 -13.64
N ALA A 111 24.29 -12.57 -14.24
CA ALA A 111 24.05 -12.88 -15.64
C ALA A 111 22.56 -13.23 -15.89
N ASP A 112 21.95 -13.98 -14.97
CA ASP A 112 20.52 -14.29 -15.03
C ASP A 112 19.65 -13.04 -14.82
N PHE A 113 20.02 -12.16 -13.89
CA PHE A 113 19.36 -10.86 -13.72
C PHE A 113 19.40 -10.03 -15.01
N ARG A 114 20.56 -9.87 -15.64
CA ARG A 114 20.68 -9.14 -16.92
C ARG A 114 19.77 -9.72 -18.00
N LYS A 115 19.70 -11.04 -18.08
CA LYS A 115 18.82 -11.74 -19.04
C LYS A 115 17.34 -11.45 -18.77
N ARG A 116 16.91 -11.50 -17.50
CA ARG A 116 15.51 -11.29 -17.10
C ARG A 116 15.06 -9.84 -17.18
N ALA A 117 15.97 -8.91 -16.88
CA ALA A 117 15.70 -7.49 -16.93
C ALA A 117 15.87 -6.89 -18.35
N ALA A 118 16.26 -7.71 -19.33
CA ALA A 118 16.38 -7.30 -20.72
C ALA A 118 15.04 -6.73 -21.23
N GLY A 119 15.09 -5.51 -21.79
CA GLY A 119 13.91 -4.81 -22.29
C GLY A 119 13.14 -3.97 -21.25
N LEU A 120 13.52 -4.02 -19.97
CA LEU A 120 12.95 -3.14 -18.94
C LEU A 120 13.64 -1.77 -18.87
N ALA A 121 14.91 -1.70 -19.31
CA ALA A 121 15.72 -0.50 -19.35
C ALA A 121 16.79 -0.60 -20.45
N LEU A 122 17.62 0.44 -20.62
CA LEU A 122 18.71 0.42 -21.59
C LEU A 122 19.78 -0.62 -21.18
N PRO A 123 20.48 -1.27 -22.14
CA PRO A 123 21.47 -2.30 -21.82
C PRO A 123 22.54 -1.86 -20.81
N GLU A 124 23.02 -0.62 -20.93
CA GLU A 124 24.02 -0.04 -20.04
C GLU A 124 23.48 0.16 -18.61
N GLU A 125 22.21 0.55 -18.47
CA GLU A 125 21.55 0.69 -17.17
C GLU A 125 21.35 -0.67 -16.50
N ILE A 126 20.95 -1.70 -17.27
CA ILE A 126 20.86 -3.07 -16.78
C ILE A 126 22.23 -3.59 -16.34
N GLN A 127 23.30 -3.25 -17.05
CA GLN A 127 24.66 -3.58 -16.64
C GLN A 127 25.01 -2.93 -15.29
N TRP A 128 24.69 -1.65 -15.08
CA TRP A 128 24.95 -0.97 -13.82
C TRP A 128 24.11 -1.52 -12.66
N LEU A 129 22.81 -1.77 -12.87
CA LEU A 129 21.95 -2.38 -11.85
C LEU A 129 22.46 -3.78 -11.48
N SER A 130 22.86 -4.57 -12.48
CA SER A 130 23.45 -5.90 -12.29
C SER A 130 24.72 -5.84 -11.47
N ALA A 131 25.63 -4.91 -11.77
CA ALA A 131 26.89 -4.78 -11.06
C ALA A 131 26.67 -4.39 -9.59
N SER A 132 25.73 -3.47 -9.31
CA SER A 132 25.32 -3.16 -7.94
C SER A 132 24.78 -4.39 -7.21
N LEU A 133 23.88 -5.17 -7.82
CA LEU A 133 23.35 -6.40 -7.22
C LEU A 133 24.46 -7.44 -6.98
N GLY A 134 25.37 -7.62 -7.94
CA GLY A 134 26.53 -8.50 -7.82
C GLY A 134 27.43 -8.15 -6.64
N HIS A 135 27.70 -6.86 -6.46
CA HIS A 135 28.45 -6.34 -5.31
C HIS A 135 27.80 -6.74 -3.98
N PHE A 136 26.51 -6.43 -3.80
CA PHE A 136 25.78 -6.77 -2.57
C PHE A 136 25.66 -8.29 -2.36
N ALA A 137 25.41 -9.07 -3.42
CA ALA A 137 25.33 -10.53 -3.34
C ALA A 137 26.66 -11.16 -2.91
N THR A 138 27.77 -10.69 -3.47
CA THR A 138 29.13 -11.13 -3.12
C THR A 138 29.46 -10.78 -1.67
N ARG A 139 29.19 -9.54 -1.26
CA ARG A 139 29.43 -9.08 0.12
C ARG A 139 28.59 -9.86 1.13
N LEU A 140 27.35 -10.22 0.80
CA LEU A 140 26.45 -10.98 1.67
C LEU A 140 26.84 -12.47 1.79
N GLU A 141 27.60 -13.02 0.84
CA GLU A 141 27.87 -14.46 0.73
C GLU A 141 28.44 -15.11 2.00
N PRO A 142 29.45 -14.54 2.69
CA PRO A 142 30.02 -15.15 3.88
C PRO A 142 28.97 -15.34 4.98
N TRP A 143 28.23 -14.27 5.30
CA TRP A 143 27.16 -14.31 6.29
C TRP A 143 26.01 -15.24 5.87
N TRP A 144 25.67 -15.27 4.58
CA TRP A 144 24.64 -16.17 4.07
C TRP A 144 25.00 -17.64 4.28
N LYS A 145 26.24 -18.03 3.97
CA LYS A 145 26.73 -19.40 4.16
C LYS A 145 26.79 -19.81 5.63
N GLU A 146 27.23 -18.90 6.49
CA GLU A 146 27.40 -19.16 7.92
C GLU A 146 26.05 -19.19 8.66
N THR A 147 25.17 -18.23 8.37
CA THR A 147 24.01 -17.91 9.20
C THR A 147 22.71 -17.92 8.42
N GLY A 148 22.63 -17.16 7.33
CA GLY A 148 21.36 -16.86 6.64
C GLY A 148 20.65 -18.10 6.13
N ARG A 149 21.36 -18.96 5.38
CA ARG A 149 20.76 -20.14 4.73
C ARG A 149 20.12 -21.10 5.73
N ALA A 150 20.85 -21.47 6.77
CA ALA A 150 20.37 -22.44 7.76
C ALA A 150 19.12 -21.92 8.49
N TYR A 151 19.09 -20.63 8.80
CA TYR A 151 17.95 -19.99 9.46
C TYR A 151 16.71 -19.93 8.58
N GLY A 152 16.84 -19.62 7.29
CA GLY A 152 15.69 -19.65 6.40
C GLY A 152 15.15 -21.06 6.18
N GLU A 153 16.04 -22.04 5.98
CA GLU A 153 15.65 -23.44 5.79
C GLU A 153 14.97 -24.04 7.02
N SER A 154 15.30 -23.59 8.24
CA SER A 154 14.63 -24.07 9.45
C SER A 154 13.16 -23.66 9.52
N HIS A 155 12.76 -22.57 8.85
CA HIS A 155 11.37 -22.10 8.79
C HIS A 155 10.61 -22.64 7.58
N ARG A 156 11.29 -22.86 6.46
CA ARG A 156 10.68 -23.22 5.17
C ARG A 156 9.67 -24.38 5.28
N LYS A 157 10.09 -25.50 5.87
CA LYS A 157 9.24 -26.71 5.96
C LYS A 157 7.94 -26.47 6.75
N ALA A 158 8.02 -25.68 7.82
CA ALA A 158 6.86 -25.39 8.65
C ALA A 158 5.86 -24.49 7.91
N ILE A 159 6.37 -23.50 7.18
CA ILE A 159 5.56 -22.62 6.33
C ILE A 159 4.92 -23.41 5.17
N GLU A 160 5.68 -24.26 4.48
CA GLU A 160 5.16 -25.14 3.42
C GLU A 160 4.05 -26.07 3.94
N ALA A 161 4.26 -26.68 5.11
CA ALA A 161 3.25 -27.54 5.73
C ALA A 161 1.97 -26.75 6.05
N GLN A 162 2.11 -25.52 6.53
CA GLN A 162 0.97 -24.66 6.86
C GLN A 162 0.23 -24.17 5.61
N LEU A 163 0.94 -23.77 4.55
CA LEU A 163 0.33 -23.44 3.25
C LEU A 163 -0.53 -24.59 2.72
N LYS A 164 -0.01 -25.82 2.80
CA LYS A 164 -0.72 -27.04 2.40
C LYS A 164 -1.94 -27.31 3.29
N LYS A 165 -1.79 -27.19 4.61
CA LYS A 165 -2.89 -27.39 5.58
C LYS A 165 -4.05 -26.43 5.30
N LEU A 166 -3.75 -25.17 4.99
CA LEU A 166 -4.75 -24.14 4.70
C LEU A 166 -5.29 -24.17 3.27
N GLN A 167 -4.72 -25.01 2.39
CA GLN A 167 -5.03 -25.01 0.95
C GLN A 167 -4.89 -23.60 0.36
N ALA A 168 -3.77 -22.94 0.71
CA ALA A 168 -3.49 -21.55 0.35
C ALA A 168 -3.53 -21.32 -1.17
N ASP A 169 -3.13 -22.32 -1.96
CA ASP A 169 -3.25 -22.36 -3.42
C ASP A 169 -4.70 -22.21 -3.91
N ARG A 170 -5.64 -22.92 -3.27
CA ARG A 170 -7.07 -22.86 -3.61
C ARG A 170 -7.68 -21.54 -3.18
N LEU A 171 -7.33 -21.04 -2.00
CA LEU A 171 -7.80 -19.73 -1.54
C LEU A 171 -7.28 -18.62 -2.46
N ALA A 172 -5.99 -18.61 -2.77
CA ALA A 172 -5.40 -17.68 -3.74
C ALA A 172 -6.07 -17.77 -5.12
N SER A 173 -6.37 -18.98 -5.61
CA SER A 173 -7.09 -19.16 -6.88
C SER A 173 -8.52 -18.61 -6.85
N SER A 174 -9.20 -18.72 -5.71
CA SER A 174 -10.54 -18.15 -5.49
C SER A 174 -10.49 -16.62 -5.47
N VAL A 175 -9.50 -16.05 -4.78
CA VAL A 175 -9.24 -14.60 -4.76
C VAL A 175 -8.89 -14.08 -6.16
N ALA A 176 -8.05 -14.80 -6.91
CA ALA A 176 -7.70 -14.44 -8.28
C ALA A 176 -8.93 -14.42 -9.20
N THR A 177 -9.86 -15.37 -9.01
CA THR A 177 -11.11 -15.42 -9.77
C THR A 177 -12.04 -14.28 -9.35
N PHE A 178 -12.12 -13.98 -8.05
CA PHE A 178 -12.89 -12.85 -7.52
C PHE A 178 -12.42 -11.51 -8.09
N PHE A 179 -11.11 -11.30 -8.20
CA PHE A 179 -10.53 -10.12 -8.85
C PHE A 179 -10.40 -10.24 -10.36
N GLU A 180 -10.89 -11.32 -10.97
CA GLU A 180 -10.75 -11.56 -12.41
C GLU A 180 -9.31 -11.30 -12.92
N ALA A 181 -8.34 -11.72 -12.12
CA ALA A 181 -6.91 -11.48 -12.33
C ALA A 181 -6.41 -12.17 -13.61
N GLU A 182 -5.68 -11.42 -14.43
CA GLU A 182 -4.93 -11.96 -15.56
C GLU A 182 -3.63 -12.55 -15.05
N LEU A 183 -3.54 -13.88 -15.00
CA LEU A 183 -2.38 -14.61 -14.50
C LEU A 183 -1.45 -15.02 -15.66
N PRO A 184 -0.52 -14.17 -16.11
CA PRO A 184 0.45 -14.56 -17.15
C PRO A 184 1.36 -15.70 -16.66
N VAL A 185 1.52 -15.81 -15.34
CA VAL A 185 2.18 -16.92 -14.66
C VAL A 185 1.30 -17.36 -13.50
N ARG A 186 1.31 -18.66 -13.21
CA ARG A 186 0.60 -19.25 -12.06
C ARG A 186 1.53 -19.66 -10.92
N ASN A 187 2.84 -19.51 -11.12
CA ASN A 187 3.83 -19.74 -10.08
C ASN A 187 4.08 -18.44 -9.32
N PHE A 188 3.75 -18.46 -8.04
CA PHE A 188 4.08 -17.43 -7.09
C PHE A 188 5.21 -17.92 -6.19
N TYR A 189 6.17 -17.05 -5.91
CA TYR A 189 7.37 -17.39 -5.15
C TYR A 189 7.38 -16.60 -3.86
N MET A 190 7.62 -17.29 -2.76
CA MET A 190 7.77 -16.74 -1.43
C MET A 190 9.23 -16.86 -1.04
N HIS A 191 9.92 -15.72 -1.08
CA HIS A 191 11.30 -15.59 -0.67
C HIS A 191 11.34 -15.35 0.83
N LEU A 192 11.79 -16.35 1.57
CA LEU A 192 12.05 -16.21 2.99
C LEU A 192 13.38 -15.48 3.17
N ILE A 193 13.34 -14.30 3.79
CA ILE A 193 14.50 -13.40 3.97
C ILE A 193 14.96 -13.45 5.43
N PRO A 194 16.08 -14.16 5.73
CA PRO A 194 16.69 -14.16 7.05
C PRO A 194 17.07 -12.75 7.49
N ARG A 195 16.58 -12.33 8.65
CA ARG A 195 17.09 -11.12 9.30
C ARG A 195 18.25 -11.43 10.23
N ALA A 196 19.15 -10.46 10.38
CA ALA A 196 20.25 -10.54 11.33
C ALA A 196 19.78 -10.23 12.77
N ASP A 197 18.76 -9.39 12.93
CA ASP A 197 18.15 -9.03 14.22
C ASP A 197 16.91 -9.89 14.50
N ARG A 198 17.13 -11.19 14.68
CA ARG A 198 16.07 -12.21 14.79
C ARG A 198 15.06 -11.98 15.92
N ALA A 199 15.46 -11.30 16.99
CA ALA A 199 14.59 -11.00 18.14
C ALA A 199 13.65 -9.81 17.91
N SER A 200 13.66 -9.19 16.72
CA SER A 200 12.72 -8.12 16.39
C SER A 200 11.28 -8.64 16.35
N LYS A 201 10.36 -7.82 16.87
CA LYS A 201 8.92 -8.06 16.77
C LYS A 201 8.32 -7.56 15.46
N ASP A 202 9.07 -6.74 14.74
CA ASP A 202 8.63 -6.18 13.47
C ASP A 202 8.75 -7.28 12.43
N ALA A 203 7.63 -7.72 11.88
CA ALA A 203 7.60 -8.61 10.73
C ALA A 203 6.97 -7.86 9.57
N THR A 204 7.51 -8.04 8.37
CA THR A 204 6.94 -7.45 7.16
C THR A 204 6.97 -8.45 6.03
N ALA A 205 5.93 -8.38 5.22
CA ALA A 205 5.85 -9.06 3.95
C ALA A 205 5.51 -8.01 2.90
N THR A 206 6.03 -8.21 1.70
CA THR A 206 5.79 -7.28 0.58
C THR A 206 5.83 -8.04 -0.72
N VAL A 207 5.25 -7.47 -1.78
CA VAL A 207 5.17 -8.10 -3.08
C VAL A 207 5.81 -7.27 -4.18
N ALA A 208 6.54 -7.95 -5.06
CA ALA A 208 6.93 -7.47 -6.38
C ALA A 208 6.47 -8.49 -7.45
N GLN A 209 5.37 -8.16 -8.13
CA GLN A 209 4.70 -9.05 -9.09
C GLN A 209 4.27 -10.39 -8.46
N ASN A 210 4.73 -11.52 -8.98
CA ASN A 210 4.48 -12.86 -8.45
C ASN A 210 5.53 -13.30 -7.41
N HIS A 211 6.37 -12.38 -6.93
CA HIS A 211 7.37 -12.64 -5.90
C HIS A 211 7.00 -11.91 -4.60
N MET A 212 6.73 -12.68 -3.57
CA MET A 212 6.50 -12.22 -2.21
C MET A 212 7.79 -12.36 -1.42
N VAL A 213 8.07 -11.39 -0.58
CA VAL A 213 9.27 -11.35 0.23
C VAL A 213 8.84 -11.29 1.68
N VAL A 214 9.32 -12.21 2.51
CA VAL A 214 8.89 -12.38 3.90
C VAL A 214 10.11 -12.29 4.80
N GLU A 215 10.20 -11.21 5.58
CA GLU A 215 11.29 -10.99 6.52
C GLU A 215 11.11 -11.83 7.78
N MET A 216 12.01 -12.78 8.01
CA MET A 216 11.88 -13.76 9.10
C MET A 216 12.46 -13.26 10.42
N THR A 217 11.67 -13.38 11.50
CA THR A 217 12.09 -13.19 12.90
C THR A 217 11.74 -14.42 13.75
N ASP A 218 12.35 -14.55 14.93
CA ASP A 218 12.13 -15.66 15.85
C ASP A 218 10.70 -15.66 16.43
N GLU A 219 10.00 -14.52 16.39
CA GLU A 219 8.61 -14.40 16.85
C GLU A 219 7.58 -14.90 15.82
N MET A 220 7.99 -15.09 14.56
CA MET A 220 7.08 -15.50 13.49
C MET A 220 6.66 -16.97 13.63
N LYS A 221 5.37 -17.18 13.89
CA LYS A 221 4.75 -18.50 13.86
C LYS A 221 4.29 -18.82 12.43
N PRO A 222 4.45 -20.07 11.94
CA PRO A 222 4.05 -20.46 10.59
C PRO A 222 2.60 -20.09 10.25
N GLU A 223 1.69 -20.24 11.20
CA GLU A 223 0.28 -19.92 11.01
C GLU A 223 0.03 -18.43 10.76
N GLY A 224 0.63 -17.56 11.58
CA GLY A 224 0.55 -16.10 11.42
C GLY A 224 1.19 -15.66 10.11
N THR A 225 2.38 -16.20 9.81
CA THR A 225 3.11 -15.93 8.57
C THR A 225 2.26 -16.23 7.34
N VAL A 226 1.62 -17.40 7.25
CA VAL A 226 0.81 -17.77 6.08
C VAL A 226 -0.42 -16.86 5.91
N SER A 227 -1.03 -16.39 7.00
CA SER A 227 -2.15 -15.45 6.91
C SER A 227 -1.71 -14.09 6.34
N ILE A 228 -0.56 -13.56 6.79
CA ILE A 228 0.05 -12.33 6.26
C ILE A 228 0.43 -12.50 4.79
N ILE A 229 0.97 -13.66 4.42
CA ILE A 229 1.27 -13.98 3.02
C ILE A 229 0.02 -13.89 2.14
N LEU A 230 -1.12 -14.41 2.61
CA LEU A 230 -2.37 -14.37 1.86
C LEU A 230 -2.93 -12.94 1.78
N HIS A 231 -2.73 -12.10 2.80
CA HIS A 231 -3.00 -10.66 2.73
C HIS A 231 -2.20 -10.02 1.59
N GLU A 232 -0.88 -10.14 1.61
CA GLU A 232 0.00 -9.57 0.60
C GLU A 232 -0.27 -10.12 -0.82
N MET A 233 -0.54 -11.42 -0.92
CA MET A 233 -0.92 -12.05 -2.17
C MET A 233 -2.25 -11.50 -2.72
N THR A 234 -3.17 -11.11 -1.84
CA THR A 234 -4.45 -10.51 -2.24
C THR A 234 -4.20 -9.18 -2.96
N HIS A 235 -3.29 -8.34 -2.46
CA HIS A 235 -2.85 -7.14 -3.19
C HIS A 235 -2.28 -7.49 -4.56
N ALA A 236 -1.37 -8.47 -4.62
CA ALA A 236 -0.75 -8.90 -5.87
C ALA A 236 -1.77 -9.35 -6.92
N LEU A 237 -2.80 -10.08 -6.49
CA LEU A 237 -3.86 -10.58 -7.36
C LEU A 237 -4.80 -9.46 -7.80
N TYR A 238 -5.08 -8.48 -6.94
CA TYR A 238 -5.85 -7.29 -7.31
C TYR A 238 -5.13 -6.46 -8.38
N GLU A 239 -3.79 -6.31 -8.28
CA GLU A 239 -2.96 -5.62 -9.29
C GLU A 239 -2.99 -6.28 -10.66
N LEU A 240 -3.20 -7.59 -10.72
CA LEU A 240 -3.27 -8.37 -11.96
C LEU A 240 -4.65 -8.29 -12.63
N ALA A 241 -5.63 -7.61 -12.03
CA ALA A 241 -6.89 -7.35 -12.72
C ALA A 241 -6.67 -6.44 -13.95
N PRO A 242 -7.45 -6.61 -15.04
CA PRO A 242 -7.33 -5.76 -16.21
C PRO A 242 -7.52 -4.28 -15.86
N ILE A 243 -6.61 -3.40 -16.31
CA ILE A 243 -6.66 -1.95 -16.04
C ILE A 243 -8.02 -1.35 -16.43
N ALA A 244 -8.64 -1.81 -17.52
CA ALA A 244 -9.97 -1.36 -17.93
C ALA A 244 -11.05 -1.63 -16.88
N LYS A 245 -10.98 -2.78 -16.18
CA LYS A 245 -11.90 -3.14 -15.10
C LYS A 245 -11.64 -2.32 -13.84
N GLN A 246 -10.38 -2.12 -13.47
CA GLN A 246 -10.01 -1.24 -12.34
C GLN A 246 -10.47 0.21 -12.58
N ARG A 247 -10.31 0.75 -13.79
CA ARG A 247 -10.83 2.09 -14.15
C ARG A 247 -12.35 2.15 -14.08
N ARG A 248 -13.04 1.11 -14.55
CA ARG A 248 -14.49 1.02 -14.41
C ARG A 248 -14.89 1.01 -12.94
N LEU A 249 -14.21 0.24 -12.09
CA LEU A 249 -14.47 0.20 -10.65
C LEU A 249 -14.33 1.57 -10.00
N ILE A 250 -13.27 2.33 -10.34
CA ILE A 250 -13.14 3.73 -9.89
C ILE A 250 -14.35 4.55 -10.33
N GLY A 251 -14.78 4.40 -11.59
CA GLY A 251 -15.97 5.05 -12.14
C GLY A 251 -17.24 4.67 -11.37
N ASP A 252 -17.41 3.41 -11.00
CA ASP A 252 -18.58 2.91 -10.26
C ASP A 252 -18.60 3.48 -8.83
N PHE A 253 -17.45 3.54 -8.13
CA PHE A 253 -17.34 4.25 -6.85
C PHE A 253 -17.63 5.76 -7.01
N ALA A 254 -17.07 6.38 -8.04
CA ALA A 254 -17.31 7.79 -8.35
C ALA A 254 -18.76 8.09 -8.74
N GLY A 255 -19.50 7.12 -9.31
CA GLY A 255 -20.92 7.23 -9.62
C GLY A 255 -21.88 6.89 -8.47
N SER A 256 -21.39 6.23 -7.41
CA SER A 256 -22.25 5.84 -6.27
C SER A 256 -22.82 7.05 -5.51
N SER A 257 -23.96 6.92 -4.82
CA SER A 257 -24.58 8.05 -4.10
C SER A 257 -23.90 8.41 -2.77
N GLY A 258 -22.99 7.57 -2.27
CA GLY A 258 -22.35 7.77 -0.96
C GLY A 258 -21.27 8.86 -0.99
N PRO A 259 -21.32 9.89 -0.12
CA PRO A 259 -20.28 10.92 -0.03
C PRO A 259 -18.92 10.36 0.45
N ALA A 260 -18.92 9.19 1.08
CA ALA A 260 -17.71 8.50 1.54
C ALA A 260 -17.12 7.51 0.53
N ALA A 261 -17.62 7.48 -0.71
CA ALA A 261 -17.20 6.51 -1.72
C ALA A 261 -15.70 6.58 -2.02
N GLN A 262 -15.10 7.77 -1.99
CA GLN A 262 -13.66 7.94 -2.20
C GLN A 262 -12.84 7.28 -1.09
N ALA A 263 -13.20 7.51 0.17
CA ALA A 263 -12.51 6.90 1.31
C ALA A 263 -12.70 5.38 1.35
N LEU A 264 -13.93 4.90 1.06
CA LEU A 264 -14.23 3.47 0.93
C LEU A 264 -13.45 2.81 -0.21
N TYR A 265 -13.26 3.51 -1.34
CA TYR A 265 -12.41 3.03 -2.43
C TYR A 265 -10.94 2.99 -2.01
N ALA A 266 -10.43 4.05 -1.38
CA ALA A 266 -9.03 4.12 -0.94
C ALA A 266 -8.66 2.96 0.00
N ILE A 267 -9.53 2.60 0.94
CA ILE A 267 -9.30 1.49 1.88
C ILE A 267 -9.65 0.10 1.30
N MET A 268 -10.31 0.01 0.15
CA MET A 268 -10.84 -1.26 -0.36
C MET A 268 -9.77 -2.34 -0.54
N ASN A 269 -8.61 -1.99 -1.09
CA ASN A 269 -7.55 -2.97 -1.33
C ASN A 269 -7.06 -3.59 -0.01
N GLU A 270 -6.73 -2.76 0.99
CA GLU A 270 -6.37 -3.20 2.35
C GLU A 270 -7.50 -3.94 3.05
N GLY A 271 -8.72 -3.40 3.00
CA GLY A 271 -9.89 -4.02 3.63
C GLY A 271 -10.18 -5.41 3.09
N LEU A 272 -10.08 -5.64 1.78
CA LEU A 272 -10.28 -6.96 1.18
C LEU A 272 -9.12 -7.92 1.46
N ALA A 273 -7.88 -7.43 1.46
CA ALA A 273 -6.72 -8.23 1.88
C ALA A 273 -6.85 -8.69 3.35
N THR A 274 -7.25 -7.79 4.25
CA THR A 274 -7.53 -8.14 5.65
C THR A 274 -8.71 -9.11 5.77
N ALA A 275 -9.75 -8.96 4.96
CA ALA A 275 -10.86 -9.92 4.92
C ALA A 275 -10.39 -11.34 4.53
N VAL A 276 -9.48 -11.47 3.56
CA VAL A 276 -8.86 -12.75 3.19
C VAL A 276 -7.97 -13.30 4.31
N GLN A 277 -7.18 -12.45 4.97
CA GLN A 277 -6.38 -12.85 6.14
C GLN A 277 -7.27 -13.44 7.22
N LEU A 278 -8.37 -12.77 7.57
CA LEU A 278 -9.32 -13.23 8.58
C LEU A 278 -9.99 -14.58 8.20
N ASP A 279 -10.33 -14.79 6.92
CA ASP A 279 -10.84 -16.09 6.44
C ASP A 279 -9.77 -17.19 6.56
N ALA A 280 -8.51 -16.89 6.22
CA ALA A 280 -7.40 -17.83 6.38
C ALA A 280 -7.16 -18.21 7.84
N MET A 281 -7.21 -17.25 8.76
CA MET A 281 -7.07 -17.47 10.20
C MET A 281 -8.23 -18.29 10.77
N ALA A 282 -9.46 -17.99 10.36
CA ALA A 282 -10.64 -18.75 10.76
C ALA A 282 -10.52 -20.23 10.32
N ARG A 283 -10.05 -20.50 9.09
CA ARG A 283 -9.75 -21.87 8.61
C ARG A 283 -8.64 -22.56 9.40
N ALA A 284 -7.70 -21.78 9.96
CA ALA A 284 -6.63 -22.27 10.81
C ALA A 284 -7.09 -22.56 12.26
N GLY A 285 -8.32 -22.19 12.63
CA GLY A 285 -8.80 -22.25 14.02
C GLY A 285 -8.19 -21.15 14.89
N GLN A 286 -7.80 -20.03 14.29
CA GLN A 286 -7.19 -18.88 14.96
C GLN A 286 -8.16 -17.70 15.01
N GLN A 287 -8.00 -16.87 16.03
CA GLN A 287 -8.64 -15.57 16.14
C GLN A 287 -7.56 -14.49 16.09
N ASP A 288 -7.89 -13.39 15.41
CA ASP A 288 -7.10 -12.17 15.45
C ASP A 288 -7.85 -11.16 16.30
N ASP A 289 -7.20 -10.59 17.31
CA ASP A 289 -7.84 -9.58 18.14
C ASP A 289 -7.73 -8.18 17.52
N ASP A 290 -6.68 -7.90 16.73
CA ASP A 290 -6.54 -6.72 15.85
C ASP A 290 -5.14 -6.72 15.16
N PRO A 291 -5.01 -6.97 13.84
CA PRO A 291 -3.70 -6.98 13.19
C PRO A 291 -3.13 -5.59 12.91
N TYR A 292 -3.90 -4.49 13.05
CA TYR A 292 -3.45 -3.15 12.64
C TYR A 292 -3.71 -2.08 13.69
N HIS A 293 -2.75 -1.18 13.89
CA HIS A 293 -2.96 0.08 14.62
C HIS A 293 -3.77 1.13 13.82
N HIS A 294 -4.49 0.72 12.77
CA HIS A 294 -5.29 1.60 11.92
C HIS A 294 -6.77 1.53 12.31
N PRO A 295 -7.46 2.65 12.59
CA PRO A 295 -8.81 2.65 13.17
C PRO A 295 -9.91 2.05 12.26
N PHE A 296 -9.66 1.93 10.95
CA PHE A 296 -10.68 1.54 9.97
C PHE A 296 -10.37 0.24 9.20
N ILE A 297 -9.10 -0.17 9.06
CA ILE A 297 -8.76 -1.34 8.21
C ILE A 297 -9.31 -2.64 8.81
N PRO A 298 -9.07 -2.94 10.10
CA PRO A 298 -9.59 -4.15 10.75
C PRO A 298 -11.12 -4.21 10.70
N ARG A 299 -11.78 -3.06 10.90
CA ARG A 299 -13.25 -2.93 10.86
C ARG A 299 -13.80 -3.24 9.47
N ILE A 300 -13.25 -2.61 8.43
CA ILE A 300 -13.67 -2.87 7.05
C ILE A 300 -13.36 -4.33 6.65
N GLY A 301 -12.20 -4.85 7.04
CA GLY A 301 -11.84 -6.26 6.80
C GLY A 301 -12.82 -7.23 7.46
N LYS A 302 -13.12 -7.03 8.75
CA LYS A 302 -14.09 -7.84 9.49
C LYS A 302 -15.49 -7.78 8.90
N ALA A 303 -15.96 -6.57 8.55
CA ALA A 303 -17.26 -6.37 7.93
C ALA A 303 -17.39 -7.09 6.58
N ASN A 304 -16.26 -7.27 5.86
CA ASN A 304 -16.23 -7.90 4.54
C ASN A 304 -15.81 -9.38 4.55
N ALA A 305 -15.26 -9.92 5.64
CA ALA A 305 -14.76 -11.30 5.68
C ALA A 305 -15.82 -12.34 5.26
N ALA A 306 -16.99 -12.34 5.90
CA ALA A 306 -18.06 -13.28 5.57
C ALA A 306 -18.71 -12.98 4.19
N PRO A 307 -19.07 -11.73 3.84
CA PRO A 307 -19.59 -11.41 2.52
C PRO A 307 -18.63 -11.79 1.37
N LEU A 308 -17.33 -11.55 1.53
CA LEU A 308 -16.31 -11.88 0.54
C LEU A 308 -16.19 -13.40 0.35
N ALA A 309 -16.14 -14.16 1.46
CA ALA A 309 -16.09 -15.61 1.41
C ALA A 309 -17.31 -16.20 0.68
N GLU A 310 -18.51 -15.62 0.89
CA GLU A 310 -19.72 -16.03 0.19
C GLU A 310 -19.71 -15.63 -1.29
N ALA A 311 -19.23 -14.44 -1.63
CA ALA A 311 -19.07 -13.99 -3.00
C ALA A 311 -18.14 -14.92 -3.80
N MET A 312 -16.98 -15.28 -3.22
CA MET A 312 -16.05 -16.24 -3.81
C MET A 312 -16.69 -17.61 -4.06
N LYS A 313 -17.49 -18.12 -3.10
CA LYS A 313 -18.21 -19.40 -3.26
C LYS A 313 -19.25 -19.36 -4.38
N ARG A 314 -19.93 -18.23 -4.57
CA ARG A 314 -20.95 -18.04 -5.61
C ARG A 314 -20.37 -17.69 -6.98
N GLY A 315 -19.07 -17.44 -7.08
CA GLY A 315 -18.44 -16.93 -8.31
C GLY A 315 -18.81 -15.48 -8.62
N THR A 316 -19.29 -14.72 -7.63
CA THR A 316 -19.44 -13.26 -7.76
C THR A 316 -18.05 -12.64 -7.77
N THR A 317 -17.81 -11.66 -8.65
CA THR A 317 -16.52 -10.99 -8.78
C THR A 317 -16.59 -9.56 -8.25
N LEU A 318 -15.43 -8.96 -7.98
CA LEU A 318 -15.31 -7.55 -7.59
C LEU A 318 -16.01 -6.64 -8.61
N PHE A 319 -15.76 -6.90 -9.90
CA PHE A 319 -16.28 -6.09 -11.01
C PHE A 319 -17.68 -6.52 -11.49
N GLY A 320 -18.21 -7.62 -10.95
CA GLY A 320 -19.44 -8.28 -11.37
C GLY A 320 -20.45 -8.45 -10.24
N GLY A 321 -20.69 -7.38 -9.46
CA GLY A 321 -21.80 -7.32 -8.49
C GLY A 321 -21.42 -7.30 -7.01
N TYR A 322 -20.13 -7.35 -6.66
CA TYR A 322 -19.72 -7.28 -5.25
C TYR A 322 -19.73 -5.86 -4.68
N LEU A 323 -19.58 -4.82 -5.51
CA LEU A 323 -19.43 -3.43 -5.07
C LEU A 323 -20.52 -2.98 -4.09
N ASP A 324 -21.80 -3.24 -4.39
CA ASP A 324 -22.91 -2.85 -3.52
C ASP A 324 -22.85 -3.54 -2.15
N THR A 325 -22.41 -4.79 -2.13
CA THR A 325 -22.20 -5.56 -0.89
C THR A 325 -21.09 -4.92 -0.06
N TYR A 326 -19.96 -4.57 -0.70
CA TYR A 326 -18.85 -3.89 -0.04
C TYR A 326 -19.26 -2.53 0.54
N LEU A 327 -19.95 -1.70 -0.24
CA LEU A 327 -20.42 -0.38 0.19
C LEU A 327 -21.40 -0.48 1.36
N LYS A 328 -22.35 -1.43 1.33
CA LYS A 328 -23.31 -1.66 2.41
C LYS A 328 -22.62 -2.17 3.69
N ALA A 329 -21.70 -3.12 3.56
CA ALA A 329 -20.94 -3.64 4.70
C ALA A 329 -20.12 -2.54 5.39
N GLY A 330 -19.39 -1.74 4.61
CA GLY A 330 -18.61 -0.61 5.13
C GLY A 330 -19.49 0.46 5.79
N ALA A 331 -20.63 0.79 5.18
CA ALA A 331 -21.55 1.77 5.75
C ALA A 331 -22.19 1.29 7.06
N ALA A 332 -22.59 0.02 7.14
CA ALA A 332 -23.15 -0.58 8.34
C ALA A 332 -22.13 -0.62 9.48
N GLU A 333 -20.88 -1.00 9.19
CA GLU A 333 -19.80 -1.09 10.17
C GLU A 333 -19.37 0.28 10.71
N LEU A 334 -19.25 1.29 9.84
CA LEU A 334 -18.75 2.61 10.24
C LEU A 334 -19.84 3.53 10.80
N GLY A 335 -21.10 3.34 10.41
CA GLY A 335 -22.22 4.16 10.89
C GLY A 335 -21.94 5.67 10.72
N PRO A 336 -22.07 6.49 11.77
CA PRO A 336 -21.77 7.92 11.71
C PRO A 336 -20.31 8.26 11.36
N GLU A 337 -19.34 7.39 11.71
CA GLU A 337 -17.92 7.62 11.41
C GLU A 337 -17.64 7.60 9.91
N LEU A 338 -18.52 7.01 9.10
CA LEU A 338 -18.45 7.06 7.64
C LEU A 338 -18.41 8.50 7.10
N GLN A 339 -18.99 9.44 7.84
CA GLN A 339 -19.00 10.87 7.50
C GLN A 339 -17.96 11.68 8.27
N SER A 340 -17.19 11.06 9.16
CA SER A 340 -16.19 11.77 9.96
C SER A 340 -15.08 12.36 9.08
N PRO A 341 -14.52 13.53 9.43
CA PRO A 341 -13.33 14.06 8.77
C PRO A 341 -12.19 13.03 8.75
N ARG A 342 -12.02 12.27 9.84
CA ARG A 342 -11.00 11.24 9.97
C ARG A 342 -11.11 10.14 8.92
N PHE A 343 -12.32 9.71 8.58
CA PHE A 343 -12.54 8.72 7.52
C PHE A 343 -12.51 9.34 6.13
N LEU A 344 -13.21 10.47 5.92
CA LEU A 344 -13.27 11.12 4.62
C LEU A 344 -11.89 11.52 4.10
N LEU A 345 -11.01 12.00 4.98
CA LEU A 345 -9.65 12.42 4.65
C LEU A 345 -8.64 11.28 4.56
N MET A 346 -9.08 10.00 4.56
CA MET A 346 -8.19 8.87 4.26
C MET A 346 -7.57 8.94 2.86
N ALA A 347 -8.22 9.66 1.94
CA ALA A 347 -7.65 10.05 0.66
C ALA A 347 -7.85 11.54 0.42
N GLY A 348 -6.78 12.25 0.05
CA GLY A 348 -6.84 13.69 -0.13
C GLY A 348 -5.56 14.34 -0.64
N ILE A 349 -5.61 15.66 -0.73
CA ILE A 349 -4.46 16.55 -0.92
C ILE A 349 -4.32 17.35 0.37
N VAL A 350 -3.12 17.40 0.93
CA VAL A 350 -2.80 18.25 2.07
C VAL A 350 -1.78 19.27 1.61
N ALA A 351 -2.10 20.55 1.78
CA ALA A 351 -1.26 21.66 1.38
C ALA A 351 -0.98 22.56 2.59
N ASP A 352 0.30 22.77 2.89
CA ASP A 352 0.76 23.66 3.94
C ASP A 352 1.24 24.99 3.35
N PHE A 353 0.72 26.09 3.86
CA PHE A 353 1.08 27.43 3.44
C PHE A 353 1.71 28.18 4.60
N GLY A 354 2.97 27.88 4.94
CA GLY A 354 3.64 28.58 6.04
C GLY A 354 4.69 27.77 6.80
N GLU A 355 5.23 26.71 6.19
CA GLU A 355 6.21 25.81 6.81
C GLU A 355 5.75 25.23 8.17
N LEU A 356 4.46 24.87 8.26
CA LEU A 356 3.81 24.38 9.48
C LEU A 356 4.17 22.91 9.77
N LYS A 357 5.45 22.63 10.01
CA LYS A 357 6.00 21.27 10.16
C LYS A 357 5.32 20.48 11.28
N THR A 358 5.11 21.08 12.45
CA THR A 358 4.43 20.46 13.59
C THR A 358 2.94 20.26 13.32
N ALA A 359 2.28 21.20 12.63
CA ALA A 359 0.88 21.01 12.24
C ALA A 359 0.72 19.88 11.22
N VAL A 360 1.63 19.77 10.24
CA VAL A 360 1.65 18.67 9.27
C VAL A 360 1.90 17.33 9.96
N ALA A 361 2.83 17.27 10.93
CA ALA A 361 3.05 16.08 11.73
C ALA A 361 1.80 15.67 12.53
N SER A 362 1.20 16.63 13.25
CA SER A 362 -0.07 16.42 13.97
C SER A 362 -1.18 15.96 13.03
N PHE A 363 -1.25 16.50 11.81
CA PHE A 363 -2.24 16.07 10.82
C PHE A 363 -2.06 14.60 10.46
N ARG A 364 -0.84 14.16 10.17
CA ARG A 364 -0.55 12.75 9.85
C ARG A 364 -0.84 11.80 11.01
N GLU A 365 -0.64 12.24 12.24
CA GLU A 365 -0.97 11.45 13.44
C GLU A 365 -2.48 11.29 13.65
N ASN A 366 -3.26 12.34 13.38
CA ASN A 366 -4.71 12.34 13.62
C ASN A 366 -5.52 11.79 12.43
N PHE A 367 -5.00 11.90 11.21
CA PHE A 367 -5.67 11.50 9.97
C PHE A 367 -4.85 10.40 9.27
N PRO A 368 -5.26 9.12 9.40
CA PRO A 368 -4.50 8.01 8.85
C PRO A 368 -4.74 7.89 7.34
N MET A 369 -4.09 8.77 6.57
CA MET A 369 -4.20 8.79 5.12
C MET A 369 -3.60 7.52 4.52
N LEU A 370 -4.35 6.84 3.66
CA LEU A 370 -3.86 5.73 2.84
C LEU A 370 -3.37 6.19 1.47
N SER A 371 -3.88 7.32 0.98
CA SER A 371 -3.51 7.84 -0.34
C SER A 371 -3.48 9.36 -0.32
N ALA A 372 -2.36 9.93 -0.75
CA ALA A 372 -2.20 11.38 -0.84
C ALA A 372 -1.68 11.77 -2.21
N ALA A 373 -2.16 12.90 -2.74
CA ALA A 373 -1.59 13.54 -3.92
C ALA A 373 -0.92 14.86 -3.56
N SER A 374 -0.06 15.35 -4.45
CA SER A 374 0.59 16.63 -4.26
C SER A 374 -0.38 17.78 -4.53
N PHE A 375 -0.12 18.96 -3.98
CA PHE A 375 -0.94 20.14 -4.27
C PHE A 375 -0.90 20.56 -5.75
N SER A 376 0.17 20.21 -6.49
CA SER A 376 0.23 20.39 -7.94
C SER A 376 -0.81 19.55 -8.69
N ASP A 377 -1.25 18.43 -8.13
CA ASP A 377 -2.21 17.52 -8.77
C ASP A 377 -3.68 17.92 -8.57
N ARG A 378 -3.96 19.03 -7.88
CA ARG A 378 -5.33 19.46 -7.56
C ARG A 378 -6.23 19.68 -8.77
N ALA A 379 -5.66 20.00 -9.92
CA ALA A 379 -6.41 20.14 -11.17
C ALA A 379 -6.68 18.77 -11.82
N THR A 380 -5.78 17.80 -11.62
CA THR A 380 -5.93 16.41 -12.09
C THR A 380 -7.01 15.67 -11.30
N PHE A 381 -7.18 16.00 -10.01
CA PHE A 381 -8.15 15.41 -9.11
C PHE A 381 -9.12 16.47 -8.53
N PRO A 382 -10.10 16.94 -9.35
CA PRO A 382 -11.03 18.00 -8.94
C PRO A 382 -11.98 17.56 -7.81
N ASP A 383 -12.26 16.26 -7.71
CA ASP A 383 -13.18 15.67 -6.71
C ASP A 383 -12.47 15.10 -5.48
N LEU A 384 -11.14 15.21 -5.39
CA LEU A 384 -10.37 14.73 -4.24
C LEU A 384 -10.43 15.74 -3.10
N ASN A 385 -10.62 15.25 -1.87
CA ASN A 385 -10.61 16.09 -0.68
C ASN A 385 -9.33 16.94 -0.61
N LEU A 386 -9.46 18.18 -0.17
CA LEU A 386 -8.37 19.14 -0.10
C LEU A 386 -8.32 19.77 1.29
N VAL A 387 -7.16 19.69 1.94
CA VAL A 387 -6.89 20.30 3.23
C VAL A 387 -5.87 21.40 3.04
N TYR A 388 -6.23 22.60 3.49
CA TYR A 388 -5.32 23.71 3.65
C TYR A 388 -4.93 23.83 5.12
N LEU A 389 -3.64 23.75 5.42
CA LEU A 389 -3.06 24.11 6.71
C LEU A 389 -2.38 25.47 6.54
N MET A 390 -2.84 26.51 7.24
CA MET A 390 -2.28 27.85 7.02
C MET A 390 -2.33 28.78 8.25
N PRO A 391 -1.35 29.69 8.40
CA PRO A 391 -1.47 30.84 9.28
C PRO A 391 -2.38 31.92 8.67
N TYR A 392 -2.89 32.81 9.53
CA TYR A 392 -3.81 33.86 9.10
C TYR A 392 -3.25 34.83 8.05
N ASP A 393 -1.93 35.06 8.02
CA ASP A 393 -1.30 35.92 7.01
C ASP A 393 -1.35 35.32 5.59
N LYS A 394 -1.72 34.04 5.44
CA LYS A 394 -1.92 33.35 4.15
C LYS A 394 -3.38 33.15 3.77
N LEU A 395 -4.34 33.67 4.54
CA LEU A 395 -5.78 33.50 4.24
C LEU A 395 -6.19 34.05 2.87
N SER A 396 -5.43 34.98 2.31
CA SER A 396 -5.67 35.50 0.95
C SER A 396 -5.72 34.41 -0.12
N VAL A 397 -5.10 33.24 0.11
CA VAL A 397 -5.15 32.07 -0.78
C VAL A 397 -6.57 31.52 -0.94
N VAL A 398 -7.42 31.63 0.08
CA VAL A 398 -8.78 31.05 0.11
C VAL A 398 -9.89 32.09 0.33
N ALA A 399 -9.54 33.29 0.80
CA ALA A 399 -10.51 34.33 1.15
C ALA A 399 -11.32 34.87 -0.05
N GLN A 400 -10.84 34.69 -1.28
CA GLN A 400 -11.62 35.04 -2.48
C GLN A 400 -12.83 34.12 -2.66
N GLU A 401 -12.67 32.83 -2.35
CA GLU A 401 -13.74 31.82 -2.46
C GLU A 401 -14.64 31.85 -1.21
N TRP A 402 -14.07 32.10 -0.03
CA TRP A 402 -14.82 32.18 1.24
C TRP A 402 -14.50 33.45 2.03
N PRO A 403 -15.08 34.62 1.67
CA PRO A 403 -14.79 35.90 2.31
C PRO A 403 -15.05 35.91 3.84
N MET A 404 -16.01 35.10 4.30
CA MET A 404 -16.36 34.99 5.72
C MET A 404 -15.20 34.48 6.59
N ILE A 405 -14.25 33.72 6.03
CA ILE A 405 -13.08 33.25 6.78
C ILE A 405 -12.27 34.43 7.35
N SER A 406 -12.14 35.51 6.59
CA SER A 406 -11.46 36.73 7.03
C SER A 406 -12.20 37.48 8.14
N VAL A 407 -13.52 37.28 8.28
CA VAL A 407 -14.31 37.83 9.39
C VAL A 407 -14.03 37.03 10.66
N PHE A 408 -14.19 35.70 10.60
CA PHE A 408 -13.91 34.81 11.73
C PHE A 408 -12.47 34.88 12.22
N ALA A 409 -11.50 35.07 11.32
CA ALA A 409 -10.09 35.21 11.68
C ALA A 409 -9.78 36.47 12.51
N LYS A 410 -10.67 37.48 12.51
CA LYS A 410 -10.55 38.66 13.38
C LYS A 410 -11.08 38.39 14.79
N GLU A 411 -12.03 37.47 14.91
CA GLU A 411 -12.77 37.18 16.15
C GLU A 411 -12.11 36.05 16.95
N HIS A 412 -11.49 35.09 16.28
CA HIS A 412 -10.95 33.87 16.90
C HIS A 412 -9.46 33.73 16.59
N ARG A 413 -8.67 33.15 17.51
CA ARG A 413 -7.27 32.80 17.21
C ARG A 413 -7.13 31.63 16.26
N GLY A 414 -8.16 30.79 16.10
CA GLY A 414 -8.17 29.69 15.13
C GLY A 414 -9.56 29.29 14.65
N LEU A 415 -9.63 28.71 13.45
CA LEU A 415 -10.86 28.19 12.86
C LEU A 415 -10.65 26.97 11.96
N VAL A 416 -11.68 26.12 11.87
CA VAL A 416 -11.86 25.16 10.76
C VAL A 416 -13.09 25.56 9.96
N PHE A 417 -12.92 25.74 8.66
CA PHE A 417 -14.00 25.95 7.71
C PHE A 417 -14.03 24.78 6.72
N THR A 418 -15.22 24.37 6.26
CA THR A 418 -15.35 23.35 5.22
C THR A 418 -16.35 23.76 4.16
N GLY A 419 -16.11 23.34 2.92
CA GLY A 419 -17.01 23.57 1.80
C GLY A 419 -16.97 22.41 0.80
N PRO A 420 -17.91 22.38 -0.16
CA PRO A 420 -17.92 21.37 -1.21
C PRO A 420 -16.72 21.56 -2.15
N ARG A 421 -16.22 20.46 -2.71
CA ARG A 421 -15.18 20.44 -3.74
C ARG A 421 -15.56 19.48 -4.87
N GLY A 422 -15.78 20.04 -6.06
CA GLY A 422 -16.27 19.25 -7.18
C GLY A 422 -17.63 18.61 -6.85
N ASN A 423 -17.82 17.38 -7.29
CA ASN A 423 -19.05 16.63 -7.09
C ASN A 423 -19.09 15.85 -5.77
N LYS A 424 -17.93 15.46 -5.24
CA LYS A 424 -17.82 14.51 -4.12
C LYS A 424 -16.81 14.88 -3.03
N GLY A 425 -15.85 15.72 -3.35
CA GLY A 425 -14.80 16.10 -2.42
C GLY A 425 -15.28 17.17 -1.45
N ARG A 426 -14.45 17.41 -0.43
CA ARG A 426 -14.58 18.55 0.48
C ARG A 426 -13.29 19.34 0.53
N VAL A 427 -13.40 20.65 0.71
CA VAL A 427 -12.30 21.48 1.20
C VAL A 427 -12.40 21.59 2.71
N TYR A 428 -11.26 21.50 3.39
CA TYR A 428 -11.07 21.89 4.77
C TYR A 428 -10.01 22.98 4.82
N VAL A 429 -10.35 24.14 5.38
CA VAL A 429 -9.41 25.20 5.71
C VAL A 429 -9.19 25.16 7.21
N ILE A 430 -8.00 24.76 7.62
CA ILE A 430 -7.57 24.74 9.02
C ILE A 430 -6.59 25.90 9.19
N ALA A 431 -7.08 26.99 9.77
CA ALA A 431 -6.34 28.24 9.84
C ALA A 431 -6.20 28.75 11.28
N GLY A 432 -5.01 29.24 11.63
CA GLY A 432 -4.73 29.76 12.97
C GLY A 432 -3.83 31.01 12.94
N ARG A 433 -3.81 31.75 14.04
CA ARG A 433 -2.89 32.88 14.23
C ARG A 433 -1.42 32.42 14.26
N ASP A 434 -1.19 31.22 14.74
CA ASP A 434 0.11 30.56 14.85
C ASP A 434 -0.02 29.04 14.63
N GLU A 435 1.12 28.36 14.48
CA GLU A 435 1.17 26.92 14.24
C GLU A 435 0.58 26.08 15.39
N ALA A 436 0.79 26.50 16.64
CA ALA A 436 0.26 25.79 17.82
C ALA A 436 -1.27 25.75 17.79
N THR A 437 -1.90 26.85 17.35
CA THR A 437 -3.35 26.90 17.16
C THR A 437 -3.81 26.00 16.02
N VAL A 438 -3.06 25.92 14.91
CA VAL A 438 -3.36 24.96 13.82
C VAL A 438 -3.28 23.51 14.32
N VAL A 439 -2.26 23.18 15.13
CA VAL A 439 -2.12 21.85 15.77
C VAL A 439 -3.34 21.52 16.64
N GLU A 440 -3.81 22.46 17.46
CA GLU A 440 -5.00 22.29 18.31
C GLU A 440 -6.26 22.03 17.45
N LEU A 441 -6.45 22.79 16.38
CA LEU A 441 -7.57 22.62 15.45
C LEU A 441 -7.54 21.27 14.73
N VAL A 442 -6.36 20.81 14.31
CA VAL A 442 -6.15 19.49 13.68
C VAL A 442 -6.61 18.38 14.64
N GLN A 443 -6.20 18.44 15.91
CA GLN A 443 -6.58 17.46 16.93
C GLN A 443 -8.10 17.49 17.19
N LYS A 444 -8.68 18.70 17.35
CA LYS A 444 -10.13 18.86 17.54
C LYS A 444 -10.93 18.34 16.34
N LEU A 445 -10.48 18.59 15.12
CA LEU A 445 -11.12 18.08 13.90
C LEU A 445 -11.02 16.56 13.81
N GLY A 446 -9.86 15.98 14.13
CA GLY A 446 -9.64 14.53 14.15
C GLY A 446 -10.47 13.79 15.20
N ALA A 447 -10.91 14.49 16.26
CA ALA A 447 -11.79 13.95 17.29
C ALA A 447 -13.28 13.88 16.86
N ILE A 448 -13.69 14.59 15.79
CA ILE A 448 -15.07 14.55 15.30
C ILE A 448 -15.35 13.17 14.69
N ARG A 449 -16.36 12.46 15.23
CA ARG A 449 -16.79 11.11 14.80
C ARG A 449 -18.01 11.10 13.90
N THR A 450 -18.51 12.27 13.52
CA THR A 450 -19.72 12.45 12.70
C THR A 450 -19.44 13.35 11.51
N GLY A 451 -20.42 13.54 10.64
CA GLY A 451 -20.35 14.53 9.56
C GLY A 451 -20.11 15.96 10.07
N THR A 452 -19.41 16.75 9.27
CA THR A 452 -19.27 18.21 9.47
C THR A 452 -20.25 18.96 8.56
N PRO A 453 -20.93 20.00 9.07
CA PRO A 453 -21.76 20.88 8.23
C PRO A 453 -20.88 21.66 7.25
N GLU A 454 -21.45 22.21 6.19
CA GLU A 454 -20.76 23.21 5.38
C GLU A 454 -20.64 24.54 6.16
N GLY A 455 -19.54 25.25 5.97
CA GLY A 455 -19.24 26.50 6.67
C GLY A 455 -18.26 26.33 7.83
N LEU A 456 -18.47 27.12 8.88
CA LEU A 456 -17.63 27.11 10.09
C LEU A 456 -17.91 25.85 10.91
N VAL A 457 -16.86 25.06 11.19
CA VAL A 457 -16.94 23.78 11.90
C VAL A 457 -16.44 23.90 13.32
N LEU A 458 -15.29 24.56 13.53
CA LEU A 458 -14.63 24.73 14.81
C LEU A 458 -14.04 26.13 14.90
N THR A 459 -14.01 26.68 16.11
CA THR A 459 -13.24 27.87 16.46
C THR A 459 -12.39 27.60 17.71
N VAL A 460 -11.39 28.45 17.88
CA VAL A 460 -10.57 28.52 19.08
C VAL A 460 -10.44 29.98 19.45
N GLU A 461 -10.83 30.34 20.67
CA GLU A 461 -10.80 31.70 21.21
C GLU A 461 -9.38 32.18 21.53
#